data_AF-A0A367HIM6-F1
#
_entry.id   AF-A0A367HIM6-F1
#
_cell.length_a   1.000
_cell.length_b   1.000
_cell.length_c   1.000
_cell.angle_alpha   90.00
_cell.angle_beta   90.00
_cell.angle_gamma   90.00
#
_symmetry.space_group_name_H-M   'P 1'
#
loop_
_entity.id
_entity.type
_entity.pdbx_description
1 polymer ?
#
loop_
_entity_poly.entity_id
_entity_poly.type
_entity_poly.pdbx_seq_one_letter_code
_entity_poly.pdbx_strand_id
1 'polypeptide(L)'
;MAASRRGVSMCIRLHQELDAIVVKVQPWGLEVEFGNGTQGLIDNMKDPMWPSGDRSSIIGEEIKVVVIDDQREPVRLSALDADLNTARMKRSATNE
;
A
#
# COMPACT_ATOMS: atom_id res chain seq x y z
N MET A 1 23.45 -2.98 24.82
CA MET A 1 23.53 -3.42 23.42
C MET A 1 22.18 -3.16 22.76
N ALA A 2 22.04 -2.07 22.01
CA ALA A 2 20.86 -1.83 21.18
C ALA A 2 21.33 -1.93 19.73
N ALA A 3 20.92 -3.00 19.04
CA ALA A 3 21.17 -3.14 17.62
C ALA A 3 20.37 -2.04 16.91
N SER A 4 21.05 -0.94 16.57
CA SER A 4 20.57 0.04 15.61
C SER A 4 20.39 -0.70 14.29
N ARG A 5 19.15 -1.13 14.02
CA ARG A 5 18.75 -1.63 12.71
C ARG A 5 18.88 -0.41 11.79
N ARG A 6 19.95 -0.39 10.99
CA ARG A 6 20.13 0.55 9.89
C ARG A 6 18.84 0.51 9.07
N GLY A 7 18.00 1.54 9.23
CA GLY A 7 16.77 1.69 8.46
C GLY A 7 17.19 1.78 7.01
N VAL A 8 16.89 0.74 6.23
CA VAL A 8 16.96 0.84 4.78
C VAL A 8 15.99 1.97 4.43
N SER A 9 16.50 3.08 3.90
CA SER A 9 15.66 4.13 3.35
C SER A 9 14.96 3.51 2.14
N MET A 10 13.73 3.03 2.33
CA MET A 10 12.96 2.37 1.29
C MET A 10 12.51 3.46 0.31
N CYS A 11 13.17 3.53 -0.85
CA CYS A 11 12.70 4.39 -1.93
C CYS A 11 11.40 3.81 -2.47
N ILE A 12 10.28 4.50 -2.22
CA ILE A 12 8.97 4.17 -2.76
C ILE A 12 8.98 4.47 -4.26
N ARG A 13 8.51 3.52 -5.07
CA ARG A 13 8.45 3.66 -6.53
C ARG A 13 7.12 3.21 -7.07
N LEU A 14 6.67 3.85 -8.13
CA LEU A 14 5.52 3.41 -8.92
C LEU A 14 5.63 1.91 -9.29
N HIS A 15 4.52 1.19 -9.17
CA HIS A 15 4.40 -0.26 -9.36
C HIS A 15 5.17 -1.13 -8.36
N GLN A 16 5.68 -0.59 -7.26
CA GLN A 16 6.27 -1.39 -6.19
C GLN A 16 5.15 -2.09 -5.39
N GLU A 17 5.27 -3.41 -5.21
CA GLU A 17 4.47 -4.16 -4.25
C GLU A 17 5.08 -4.04 -2.85
N LEU A 18 4.24 -3.87 -1.84
CA LEU A 18 4.63 -3.80 -0.43
C LEU A 18 3.50 -4.28 0.47
N ASP A 19 3.86 -4.58 1.72
CA ASP A 19 2.92 -4.87 2.79
C ASP A 19 2.68 -3.58 3.60
N ALA A 20 1.41 -3.26 3.88
CA ALA A 20 0.99 -2.04 4.57
C ALA A 20 0.01 -2.36 5.71
N ILE A 21 0.17 -1.70 6.84
CA ILE A 21 -0.69 -1.86 8.02
C ILE A 21 -1.80 -0.84 7.95
N VAL A 22 -3.05 -1.28 8.11
CA VAL A 22 -4.20 -0.37 8.13
C VAL A 22 -4.24 0.38 9.45
N VAL A 23 -4.13 1.70 9.41
CA VAL A 23 -4.13 2.54 10.63
C VAL A 23 -5.48 3.18 10.88
N LYS A 24 -6.27 3.42 9.81
CA LYS A 24 -7.59 4.04 9.93
C LYS A 24 -8.50 3.70 8.77
N VAL A 25 -9.79 3.61 9.08
CA VAL A 25 -10.87 3.51 8.08
C VAL A 25 -11.58 4.85 8.01
N GLN A 26 -11.78 5.34 6.79
CA GLN A 26 -12.44 6.61 6.49
C GLN A 26 -13.56 6.38 5.47
N PRO A 27 -14.60 7.21 5.38
CA PRO A 27 -15.68 7.02 4.40
C PRO A 27 -15.23 6.93 2.93
N TRP A 28 -14.05 7.45 2.62
CA TRP A 28 -13.47 7.46 1.27
C TRP A 28 -12.36 6.41 1.05
N GLY A 29 -11.97 5.62 2.06
CA GLY A 29 -10.91 4.63 1.91
C GLY A 29 -10.19 4.24 3.20
N LEU A 30 -8.99 3.69 3.04
CA LEU A 30 -8.14 3.22 4.13
C LEU A 30 -6.86 4.05 4.20
N GLU A 31 -6.57 4.60 5.37
CA GLU A 31 -5.25 5.13 5.68
C GLU A 31 -4.38 3.97 6.17
N VAL A 32 -3.17 3.87 5.63
CA VAL A 32 -2.24 2.79 5.93
C VAL A 32 -0.85 3.33 6.22
N GLU A 33 -0.04 2.55 6.91
CA GLU A 33 1.36 2.82 7.17
C GLU A 33 2.22 1.66 6.65
N PHE A 34 3.37 1.97 6.06
CA PHE A 34 4.31 0.96 5.56
C PHE A 34 5.76 1.43 5.68
N GLY A 35 6.69 0.47 5.56
CA GLY A 35 8.11 0.73 5.69
C GLY A 35 8.44 1.29 7.08
N ASN A 36 9.04 2.47 7.13
CA ASN A 36 9.45 3.15 8.36
C ASN A 36 8.52 4.34 8.70
N GLY A 37 7.20 4.11 8.72
CA GLY A 37 6.23 5.15 9.07
C GLY A 37 5.67 5.96 7.90
N THR A 38 5.90 5.53 6.66
CA THR A 38 5.38 6.22 5.48
C THR A 38 3.87 6.04 5.39
N GLN A 39 3.15 7.15 5.20
CA GLN A 39 1.69 7.15 5.09
C GLN A 39 1.23 6.85 3.67
N GLY A 40 0.20 6.01 3.57
CA GLY A 40 -0.47 5.66 2.33
C GLY A 40 -1.98 5.82 2.42
N LEU A 41 -2.59 5.94 1.25
CA LEU A 41 -4.04 5.96 1.10
C LEU A 41 -4.46 4.98 0.02
N ILE A 42 -5.34 4.06 0.40
CA ILE A 42 -6.09 3.20 -0.52
C ILE A 42 -7.47 3.83 -0.65
N ASP A 43 -7.77 4.34 -1.83
CA ASP A 43 -9.11 4.84 -2.16
C ASP A 43 -10.12 3.68 -2.09
N ASN A 44 -11.38 3.98 -1.76
CA ASN A 44 -12.41 2.95 -1.69
C ASN A 44 -12.57 2.13 -2.98
N MET A 45 -12.37 2.73 -4.16
CA MET A 45 -12.39 2.04 -5.45
C MET A 45 -11.18 1.13 -5.65
N LYS A 46 -10.16 1.25 -4.80
CA LYS A 46 -8.92 0.49 -4.82
C LYS A 46 -8.84 -0.57 -3.72
N ASP A 47 -9.90 -0.77 -2.95
CA ASP A 47 -10.07 -1.85 -1.99
C ASP A 47 -11.10 -2.88 -2.51
N PRO A 48 -10.70 -4.14 -2.78
CA PRO A 48 -11.61 -5.15 -3.32
C PRO A 48 -12.78 -5.48 -2.39
N MET A 49 -12.63 -5.25 -1.08
CA MET A 49 -13.65 -5.56 -0.07
C MET A 49 -14.48 -4.34 0.30
N TRP A 50 -14.25 -3.15 -0.28
CA TRP A 50 -15.00 -1.95 0.07
C TRP A 50 -16.53 -2.09 -0.02
N PRO A 51 -17.10 -2.71 -1.08
CA PRO A 51 -18.55 -2.84 -1.21
C PRO A 51 -19.20 -3.71 -0.12
N SER A 52 -18.41 -4.47 0.66
CA SER A 52 -18.91 -5.45 1.63
C SER A 52 -19.33 -4.86 2.98
N GLY A 53 -19.10 -3.55 3.23
CA GLY A 53 -19.63 -2.84 4.40
C GLY A 53 -18.54 -2.30 5.33
N ASP A 54 -18.75 -2.43 6.65
CA ASP A 54 -17.87 -1.88 7.68
C ASP A 54 -16.48 -2.55 7.65
N ARG A 55 -15.43 -1.73 7.49
CA ARG A 55 -14.03 -2.16 7.45
C ARG A 55 -13.30 -1.96 8.78
N SER A 56 -13.95 -1.49 9.84
CA SER A 56 -13.29 -1.11 11.10
C SER A 56 -12.51 -2.24 11.75
N SER A 57 -12.94 -3.50 11.55
CA SER A 57 -12.27 -4.69 12.09
C SER A 57 -10.89 -4.97 11.50
N ILE A 58 -10.53 -4.36 10.35
CA ILE A 58 -9.21 -4.55 9.73
C ILE A 58 -8.15 -3.55 10.19
N ILE A 59 -8.47 -2.64 11.12
CA ILE A 59 -7.46 -1.74 11.70
C ILE A 59 -6.41 -2.59 12.44
N GLY A 60 -5.13 -2.38 12.09
CA GLY A 60 -3.99 -3.14 12.58
C GLY A 60 -3.62 -4.36 11.71
N GLU A 61 -4.45 -4.73 10.73
CA GLU A 61 -4.14 -5.82 9.79
C GLU A 61 -3.13 -5.37 8.74
N GLU A 62 -2.28 -6.30 8.33
CA GLU A 62 -1.34 -6.12 7.22
C GLU A 62 -1.99 -6.56 5.90
N ILE A 63 -1.93 -5.70 4.89
CA ILE A 63 -2.50 -5.94 3.57
C ILE A 63 -1.46 -5.74 2.46
N LYS A 64 -1.50 -6.64 1.47
CA LYS A 64 -0.67 -6.54 0.27
C LYS A 64 -1.21 -5.46 -0.64
N VAL A 65 -0.34 -4.54 -1.04
CA VAL A 65 -0.72 -3.42 -1.90
C VAL A 65 0.35 -3.13 -2.95
N VAL A 66 -0.02 -2.31 -3.92
CA VAL A 66 0.89 -1.76 -4.91
C VAL A 66 0.82 -0.24 -4.96
N VAL A 67 1.97 0.39 -5.15
CA VAL A 67 2.09 1.83 -5.39
C VAL A 67 1.57 2.18 -6.78
N ILE A 68 0.55 3.03 -6.85
CA ILE A 68 -0.08 3.49 -8.10
C ILE A 68 0.18 4.97 -8.40
N ASP A 69 0.61 5.75 -7.40
CA ASP A 69 1.11 7.12 -7.58
C ASP A 69 2.06 7.45 -6.41
N ASP A 70 3.37 7.48 -6.71
CA ASP A 70 4.44 7.78 -5.75
C ASP A 70 4.75 9.28 -5.61
N GLN A 71 4.07 10.13 -6.38
CA GLN A 71 4.25 11.60 -6.33
C GLN A 71 3.23 12.28 -5.41
N ARG A 72 2.31 11.52 -4.82
CA ARG A 72 1.25 12.03 -3.92
C ARG A 72 1.64 11.86 -2.46
N GLU A 73 1.14 12.78 -1.64
CA GLU A 73 1.21 12.70 -0.18
C GLU A 73 -0.22 12.76 0.39
N PRO A 74 -0.71 11.70 1.07
CA PRO A 74 -0.08 10.38 1.23
C PRO A 74 0.04 9.62 -0.10
N VAL A 75 0.96 8.65 -0.15
CA VAL A 75 1.22 7.81 -1.34
C VAL A 75 -0.04 7.07 -1.73
N ARG A 76 -0.37 7.00 -3.03
CA ARG A 76 -1.55 6.26 -3.48
C ARG A 76 -1.24 4.80 -3.73
N LEU A 77 -2.09 3.97 -3.15
CA LEU A 77 -1.96 2.52 -3.14
C LEU A 77 -3.21 1.85 -3.69
N SER A 78 -3.06 0.61 -4.15
CA SER A 78 -4.17 -0.26 -4.52
C SER A 78 -4.00 -1.67 -3.95
N ALA A 79 -5.11 -2.23 -3.49
CA ALA A 79 -5.22 -3.63 -3.07
C ALA A 79 -5.97 -4.49 -4.12
N LEU A 80 -6.29 -3.93 -5.29
CA LEU A 80 -6.94 -4.69 -6.36
C LEU A 80 -5.97 -5.68 -7.00
N ASP A 81 -6.42 -6.91 -7.19
CA ASP A 81 -5.65 -7.96 -7.87
C ASP A 81 -5.24 -7.53 -9.29
N ALA A 82 -6.11 -6.81 -10.01
CA ALA A 82 -5.82 -6.29 -11.34
C ALA A 82 -4.66 -5.28 -11.37
N ASP A 83 -4.57 -4.40 -10.37
CA ASP A 83 -3.47 -3.42 -10.25
C ASP A 83 -2.17 -4.13 -9.85
N LEU A 84 -2.23 -5.10 -8.92
CA LEU A 84 -1.09 -5.95 -8.55
C LEU A 84 -0.54 -6.70 -9.76
N ASN A 85 -1.42 -7.31 -10.56
CA ASN A 85 -1.02 -8.03 -11.77
C ASN A 85 -0.40 -7.09 -12.81
N THR A 86 -1.00 -5.92 -13.04
CA THR A 86 -0.46 -4.90 -13.96
C THR A 86 0.95 -4.46 -13.55
N ALA A 87 1.19 -4.26 -12.26
CA ALA A 87 2.49 -3.89 -11.74
C ALA A 87 3.54 -5.00 -11.91
N ARG A 88 3.17 -6.26 -11.67
CA ARG A 88 4.04 -7.42 -11.93
C ARG A 88 4.47 -7.47 -13.39
N MET A 89 3.53 -7.31 -14.33
CA MET A 89 3.82 -7.29 -15.77
C MET A 89 4.79 -6.16 -16.14
N LYS A 90 4.57 -4.95 -15.62
CA LYS A 90 5.44 -3.79 -15.91
C LYS A 90 6.86 -3.97 -15.38
N ARG A 91 7.03 -4.63 -14.22
CA ARG A 91 8.36 -4.92 -13.69
C ARG A 91 9.08 -5.99 -14.50
N SER A 92 8.37 -7.04 -14.94
CA SER A 92 8.97 -8.07 -15.82
C SER A 92 9.44 -7.47 -17.16
N ALA A 93 8.63 -6.61 -17.77
CA ALA A 93 8.96 -5.96 -19.05
C ALA A 93 10.08 -4.92 -18.98
N THR A 94 10.41 -4.41 -17.77
CA THR A 94 11.53 -3.48 -17.57
C THR A 94 12.87 -4.22 -17.44
N ASN A 95 12.82 -5.56 -17.30
CA ASN A 95 13.98 -6.41 -17.04
C ASN A 95 14.44 -7.21 -18.27
N GLU A 96 13.87 -6.89 -19.45
CA GLU A 96 14.23 -7.37 -20.80
C GLU A 96 14.76 -6.19 -21.63
#